data_AF-A0A8J5XMA0-F1
#
_entry.id   AF-A0A8J5XMA0-F1
#
_cell.length_a   1.000
_cell.length_b   1.000
_cell.length_c   1.000
_cell.angle_alpha   90.00
_cell.angle_beta   90.00
_cell.angle_gamma   90.00
#
_symmetry.space_group_name_H-M   'P 1'
#
loop_
_entity.id
_entity.type
_entity.pdbx_description
1 polymer ?
#
loop_
_entity_poly.entity_id
_entity_poly.type
_entity_poly.pdbx_seq_one_letter_code
_entity_poly.pdbx_strand_id
1 'polypeptide(L)'
;MVLVARAPKRAFAKMSEAYAAWVARSEQKWAASRAKLVEDFNDHSARFREIGQTIREEGMETGLPSELIPRDGRFAAPSTPGVIDLVTPEPRDFSPSGIFKGRITLLGVSASAHGREFVSKIVEPIIEDGGVDTGARQVVELSLIDNGPLTWLVKPILLPSVRAAIPAERRRHFLCLFGDSLAVRNALRVHNRFAGFVYIVDRTGMVAWHAAGHRKTSVSETDVGLVRRLLEEAASEKRAK
;
A
#
# COMPACT_ATOMS: atom_id res chain seq x y z
N MET A 1 -9.81 -41.86 71.60
CA MET A 1 -10.11 -40.45 71.96
C MET A 1 -9.07 -39.58 71.29
N VAL A 2 -9.38 -38.97 70.14
CA VAL A 2 -8.42 -38.17 69.34
C VAL A 2 -8.66 -36.69 69.63
N LEU A 3 -7.70 -36.05 70.29
CA LEU A 3 -7.69 -34.60 70.55
C LEU A 3 -7.35 -33.86 69.24
N VAL A 4 -8.37 -33.28 68.61
CA VAL A 4 -8.17 -32.34 67.49
C VAL A 4 -7.72 -31.01 68.09
N ALA A 5 -6.42 -30.75 68.04
CA ALA A 5 -5.85 -29.46 68.42
C ALA A 5 -6.37 -28.37 67.46
N ARG A 6 -7.32 -27.55 67.91
CA ARG A 6 -7.75 -26.34 67.19
C ARG A 6 -6.56 -25.38 67.15
N ALA A 7 -6.06 -25.11 65.95
CA ALA A 7 -5.06 -24.06 65.73
C ALA A 7 -5.55 -22.73 66.36
N PRO A 8 -4.70 -22.00 67.09
CA PRO A 8 -5.13 -20.82 67.83
C PRO A 8 -5.57 -19.73 66.86
N LYS A 9 -6.80 -19.22 67.01
CA LYS A 9 -7.42 -18.16 66.18
C LYS A 9 -6.52 -16.94 65.94
N ARG A 10 -5.59 -16.66 66.86
CA ARG A 10 -4.58 -15.60 66.74
C ARG A 10 -3.56 -15.82 65.62
N ALA A 11 -3.21 -17.07 65.30
CA ALA A 11 -2.29 -17.39 64.20
C ALA A 11 -2.92 -17.11 62.83
N PHE A 12 -4.22 -17.39 62.67
CA PHE A 12 -4.98 -17.09 61.45
C PHE A 12 -5.18 -15.58 61.23
N ALA A 13 -5.46 -14.82 62.30
CA ALA A 13 -5.57 -13.36 62.20
C ALA A 13 -4.26 -12.70 61.76
N LYS A 14 -3.12 -13.10 62.34
CA LYS A 14 -1.80 -12.60 61.95
C LYS A 14 -1.42 -12.96 60.51
N MET A 15 -1.79 -14.16 60.04
CA MET A 15 -1.60 -14.53 58.63
C MET A 15 -2.44 -13.67 57.68
N SER A 16 -3.69 -13.37 58.05
CA SER A 16 -4.59 -12.53 57.24
C SER A 16 -4.08 -11.10 57.12
N GLU A 17 -3.57 -10.51 58.20
CA GLU A 17 -2.95 -9.18 58.18
C GLU A 17 -1.65 -9.16 57.35
N ALA A 18 -0.79 -10.17 57.51
CA ALA A 18 0.44 -10.30 56.74
C ALA A 18 0.17 -10.47 55.23
N TYR A 19 -0.88 -11.23 54.87
CA TYR A 19 -1.34 -11.38 53.50
C TYR A 19 -1.90 -10.07 52.93
N ALA A 20 -2.75 -9.35 53.67
CA ALA A 20 -3.27 -8.05 53.25
C ALA A 20 -2.15 -7.03 53.03
N ALA A 21 -1.16 -6.98 53.92
CA ALA A 21 0.02 -6.13 53.78
C ALA A 21 0.93 -6.55 52.61
N TRP A 22 0.98 -7.84 52.26
CA TRP A 22 1.69 -8.33 51.08
C TRP A 22 0.96 -7.96 49.78
N VAL A 23 -0.37 -8.09 49.74
CA VAL A 23 -1.20 -7.67 48.60
C VAL A 23 -1.07 -6.17 48.38
N ALA A 24 -1.21 -5.34 49.42
CA ALA A 24 -1.09 -3.87 49.30
C ALA A 24 0.29 -3.43 48.79
N ARG A 25 1.39 -4.00 49.32
CA ARG A 25 2.75 -3.72 48.84
C ARG A 25 2.97 -4.20 47.41
N SER A 26 2.41 -5.36 47.07
CA SER A 26 2.48 -5.90 45.71
C SER A 26 1.71 -4.99 44.76
N GLU A 27 0.46 -4.62 45.07
CA GLU A 27 -0.37 -3.74 44.25
C GLU A 27 0.29 -2.39 44.00
N GLN A 28 0.93 -1.78 45.01
CA GLN A 28 1.70 -0.55 44.82
C GLN A 28 2.86 -0.75 43.83
N LYS A 29 3.62 -1.85 43.96
CA LYS A 29 4.70 -2.18 43.02
C LYS A 29 4.17 -2.44 41.61
N TRP A 30 3.07 -3.16 41.47
CA TRP A 30 2.42 -3.46 40.18
C TRP A 30 1.76 -2.22 39.57
N ALA A 31 1.24 -1.30 40.38
CA ALA A 31 0.68 -0.03 39.92
C ALA A 31 1.76 0.86 39.31
N ALA A 32 2.93 0.99 39.98
CA ALA A 32 4.07 1.72 39.44
C ALA A 32 4.58 1.10 38.12
N SER A 33 4.71 -0.23 38.07
CA SER A 33 5.12 -0.92 36.83
C SER A 33 4.11 -0.75 35.70
N ARG A 34 2.80 -0.82 35.98
CA ARG A 34 1.75 -0.61 34.96
C ARG A 34 1.75 0.83 34.45
N ALA A 35 1.89 1.81 35.34
CA ALA A 35 1.96 3.21 34.95
C ALA A 35 3.14 3.46 34.00
N LYS A 36 4.32 2.93 34.35
CA LYS A 36 5.51 2.99 33.49
C LYS A 36 5.31 2.30 32.14
N LEU A 37 4.70 1.11 32.12
CA LEU A 37 4.43 0.41 30.85
C LEU A 37 3.45 1.16 29.96
N VAL A 38 2.44 1.81 30.54
CA VAL A 38 1.49 2.65 29.78
C VAL A 38 2.18 3.89 29.23
N GLU A 39 3.04 4.53 30.02
CA GLU A 39 3.88 5.65 29.58
C GLU A 39 4.80 5.24 28.43
N ASP A 40 5.59 4.17 28.62
CA ASP A 40 6.49 3.61 27.59
C ASP A 40 5.72 3.26 26.31
N PHE A 41 4.53 2.64 26.42
CA PHE A 41 3.67 2.32 25.28
C PHE A 41 3.18 3.58 24.55
N ASN A 42 2.75 4.60 25.29
CA ASN A 42 2.25 5.85 24.72
C ASN A 42 3.37 6.62 24.00
N ASP A 43 4.54 6.70 24.62
CA ASP A 43 5.73 7.33 24.04
C ASP A 43 6.16 6.62 22.76
N HIS A 44 6.21 5.29 22.80
CA HIS A 44 6.56 4.48 21.64
C HIS A 44 5.52 4.62 20.51
N SER A 45 4.23 4.66 20.86
CA SER A 45 3.12 4.90 19.92
C SER A 45 3.14 6.32 19.33
N ALA A 46 3.58 7.31 20.08
CA ALA A 46 3.76 8.68 19.60
C ALA A 46 4.92 8.77 18.60
N ARG A 47 6.09 8.20 18.94
CA ARG A 47 7.25 8.13 18.03
C ARG A 47 6.91 7.42 16.72
N PHE A 48 6.18 6.30 16.77
CA PHE A 48 5.77 5.62 15.54
C PHE A 48 4.77 6.41 14.71
N ARG A 49 3.90 7.22 15.34
CA ARG A 49 3.01 8.13 14.61
C ARG A 49 3.81 9.21 13.89
N GLU A 50 4.81 9.77 14.56
CA GLU A 50 5.71 10.78 13.98
C GLU A 50 6.53 10.22 12.81
N ILE A 51 7.20 9.07 12.98
CA ILE A 51 7.90 8.38 11.89
C ILE A 51 6.93 8.07 10.73
N GLY A 52 5.73 7.60 11.06
CA GLY A 52 4.68 7.33 10.07
C GLY A 52 4.24 8.59 9.33
N GLN A 53 4.23 9.74 9.99
CA GLN A 53 3.92 11.03 9.39
C GLN A 53 5.04 11.50 8.46
N THR A 54 6.31 11.42 8.89
CA THR A 54 7.47 11.74 8.05
C THR A 54 7.49 10.88 6.78
N ILE A 55 7.29 9.57 6.88
CA ILE A 55 7.25 8.67 5.70
C ILE A 55 6.09 9.02 4.75
N ARG A 56 4.96 9.51 5.28
CA ARG A 56 3.82 9.95 4.47
C ARG A 56 4.06 11.29 3.79
N GLU A 57 4.74 12.21 4.47
CA GLU A 57 4.89 13.60 4.04
C GLU A 57 6.15 13.86 3.22
N GLU A 58 7.23 13.10 3.45
CA GLU A 58 8.56 13.29 2.86
C GLU A 58 9.09 12.01 2.17
N GLY A 59 8.28 10.95 2.13
CA GLY A 59 8.72 9.65 1.65
C GLY A 59 9.19 9.65 0.19
N MET A 60 10.15 8.76 -0.11
CA MET A 60 10.83 8.53 -1.40
C MET A 60 10.19 9.21 -2.63
N GLU A 61 10.73 10.37 -2.98
CA GLU A 61 10.58 10.97 -4.31
C GLU A 61 11.79 10.57 -5.16
N THR A 62 11.55 10.05 -6.35
CA THR A 62 12.64 9.71 -7.29
C THR A 62 12.84 10.78 -8.37
N GLY A 63 12.02 11.83 -8.36
CA GLY A 63 11.84 12.69 -9.53
C GLY A 63 11.24 11.92 -10.71
N LEU A 64 11.06 12.61 -11.84
CA LEU A 64 10.63 12.03 -13.10
C LEU A 64 11.85 11.84 -14.02
N PRO A 65 12.32 10.60 -14.25
CA PRO A 65 13.43 10.36 -15.16
C PRO A 65 13.09 10.84 -16.57
N SER A 66 14.04 11.50 -17.24
CA SER A 66 13.85 12.04 -18.58
C SER A 66 13.95 11.01 -19.71
N GLU A 67 14.41 9.80 -19.40
CA GLU A 67 14.77 8.75 -20.37
C GLU A 67 14.20 7.39 -19.96
N LEU A 68 13.97 6.53 -20.96
CA LEU A 68 13.62 5.13 -20.72
C LEU A 68 14.82 4.35 -20.19
N ILE A 69 14.54 3.36 -19.36
CA ILE A 69 15.51 2.40 -18.85
C ILE A 69 16.04 1.58 -20.05
N PRO A 70 17.37 1.51 -20.23
CA PRO A 70 18.01 0.62 -21.20
C PRO A 70 17.54 -0.83 -21.05
N ARG A 71 17.50 -1.60 -22.16
CA ARG A 71 16.86 -2.93 -22.18
C ARG A 71 17.42 -3.92 -21.16
N ASP A 72 18.71 -3.84 -20.88
CA ASP A 72 19.43 -4.64 -19.88
C ASP A 72 19.10 -4.25 -18.43
N GLY A 73 18.67 -3.01 -18.19
CA GLY A 73 18.25 -2.52 -16.88
C GLY A 73 16.76 -2.71 -16.55
N ARG A 74 15.95 -3.13 -17.52
CA ARG A 74 14.50 -3.32 -17.34
C ARG A 74 14.21 -4.52 -16.44
N PHE A 75 13.12 -4.45 -15.69
CA PHE A 75 12.67 -5.53 -14.81
C PHE A 75 11.23 -5.94 -15.13
N ALA A 76 10.86 -7.18 -14.83
CA ALA A 76 9.54 -7.71 -15.16
C ALA A 76 8.43 -7.08 -14.30
N ALA A 77 7.31 -6.76 -14.93
CA ALA A 77 6.05 -6.48 -14.25
C ALA A 77 5.59 -7.74 -13.49
N PRO A 78 4.81 -7.56 -12.40
CA PRO A 78 4.34 -8.68 -11.59
C PRO A 78 3.44 -9.61 -12.40
N SER A 79 3.40 -10.86 -11.96
CA SER A 79 2.45 -11.85 -12.42
C SER A 79 1.55 -12.23 -11.26
N THR A 80 0.34 -11.70 -11.23
CA THR A 80 -0.60 -11.91 -10.13
C THR A 80 -2.02 -12.12 -10.67
N PRO A 81 -2.62 -13.31 -10.47
CA PRO A 81 -4.02 -13.51 -10.79
C PRO A 81 -4.90 -12.84 -9.74
N GLY A 82 -6.20 -12.69 -10.04
CA GLY A 82 -7.17 -12.31 -9.01
C GLY A 82 -7.33 -10.80 -8.78
N VAL A 83 -6.74 -9.96 -9.64
CA VAL A 83 -6.93 -8.52 -9.60
C VAL A 83 -8.36 -8.20 -10.08
N ILE A 84 -9.11 -7.43 -9.30
CA ILE A 84 -10.54 -7.18 -9.54
C ILE A 84 -10.71 -5.89 -10.31
N ASP A 85 -11.47 -5.95 -11.40
CA ASP A 85 -11.88 -4.78 -12.15
C ASP A 85 -13.04 -4.05 -11.42
N LEU A 86 -12.98 -2.72 -11.40
CA LEU A 86 -14.02 -1.92 -10.76
C LEU A 86 -15.33 -1.89 -11.54
N VAL A 87 -15.29 -2.03 -12.86
CA VAL A 87 -16.45 -2.07 -13.76
C VAL A 87 -17.09 -3.45 -13.72
N THR A 88 -16.33 -4.48 -14.07
CA THR A 88 -16.76 -5.88 -13.96
C THR A 88 -16.07 -6.50 -12.76
N PRO A 89 -16.80 -7.01 -11.75
CA PRO A 89 -16.18 -7.62 -10.56
C PRO A 89 -15.50 -8.98 -10.85
N GLU A 90 -15.05 -9.19 -12.09
CA GLU A 90 -14.36 -10.39 -12.54
C GLU A 90 -12.85 -10.27 -12.28
N PRO A 91 -12.20 -11.37 -11.88
CA PRO A 91 -10.75 -11.46 -11.84
C PRO A 91 -10.13 -11.23 -13.22
N ARG A 92 -9.16 -10.32 -13.30
CA ARG A 92 -8.28 -10.15 -14.46
C ARG A 92 -6.90 -10.74 -14.19
N ASP A 93 -6.27 -11.23 -15.25
CA ASP A 93 -4.89 -11.69 -15.25
C ASP A 93 -3.92 -10.49 -15.35
N PHE A 94 -3.38 -10.09 -14.19
CA PHE A 94 -2.40 -9.02 -14.09
C PHE A 94 -0.99 -9.61 -14.23
N SER A 95 -0.65 -10.01 -15.46
CA SER A 95 0.63 -10.61 -15.82
C SER A 95 1.11 -10.16 -17.20
N PRO A 96 2.40 -10.37 -17.54
CA PRO A 96 2.94 -10.12 -18.88
C PRO A 96 2.16 -10.82 -20.00
N SER A 97 1.64 -12.03 -19.74
CA SER A 97 0.82 -12.80 -20.69
C SER A 97 -0.64 -12.38 -20.73
N GLY A 98 -1.13 -11.71 -19.69
CA GLY A 98 -2.47 -11.18 -19.57
C GLY A 98 -2.55 -9.72 -20.02
N ILE A 99 -2.82 -8.82 -19.07
CA ILE A 99 -3.13 -7.42 -19.36
C ILE A 99 -2.04 -6.69 -20.15
N PHE A 100 -0.75 -6.99 -19.96
CA PHE A 100 0.34 -6.26 -20.63
C PHE A 100 0.63 -6.76 -22.05
N LYS A 101 0.07 -7.92 -22.44
CA LYS A 101 0.45 -8.61 -23.66
C LYS A 101 0.22 -7.75 -24.90
N GLY A 102 1.31 -7.41 -25.59
CA GLY A 102 1.25 -6.71 -26.88
C GLY A 102 0.94 -5.22 -26.78
N ARG A 103 0.82 -4.65 -25.58
CA ARG A 103 0.42 -3.25 -25.34
C ARG A 103 1.50 -2.51 -24.55
N ILE A 104 1.68 -1.23 -24.84
CA ILE A 104 2.41 -0.33 -23.94
C ILE A 104 1.45 0.14 -22.88
N THR A 105 1.78 -0.05 -21.61
CA THR A 105 0.90 0.30 -20.50
C THR A 105 1.49 1.41 -19.66
N LEU A 106 0.76 2.51 -19.52
CA LEU A 106 0.98 3.44 -18.42
C LEU A 106 0.31 2.84 -17.17
N LEU A 107 1.12 2.38 -16.23
CA LEU A 107 0.67 1.73 -15.01
C LEU A 107 0.83 2.68 -13.82
N GLY A 108 -0.28 3.14 -13.25
CA GLY A 108 -0.30 3.80 -11.95
C GLY A 108 -0.49 2.78 -10.83
N VAL A 109 0.29 2.84 -9.75
CA VAL A 109 0.16 1.95 -8.59
C VAL A 109 0.11 2.76 -7.31
N SER A 110 -0.87 2.47 -6.47
CA SER A 110 -1.01 3.11 -5.16
C SER A 110 -1.53 2.14 -4.11
N ALA A 111 -1.03 2.24 -2.89
CA ALA A 111 -1.54 1.47 -1.74
C ALA A 111 -2.24 2.38 -0.71
N SER A 112 -2.44 3.66 -1.05
CA SER A 112 -3.07 4.65 -0.18
C SER A 112 -3.69 5.79 -1.00
N ALA A 113 -4.62 6.53 -0.38
CA ALA A 113 -5.21 7.73 -0.98
C ALA A 113 -4.15 8.78 -1.36
N HIS A 114 -3.11 8.96 -0.54
CA HIS A 114 -2.02 9.91 -0.79
C HIS A 114 -1.23 9.55 -2.04
N GLY A 115 -0.87 8.27 -2.18
CA GLY A 115 -0.19 7.80 -3.38
C GLY A 115 -1.08 7.91 -4.62
N ARG A 116 -2.38 7.64 -4.47
CA ARG A 116 -3.35 7.80 -5.56
C ARG A 116 -3.40 9.24 -6.06
N GLU A 117 -3.37 10.24 -5.18
CA GLU A 117 -3.35 11.65 -5.60
C GLU A 117 -2.12 11.99 -6.47
N PHE A 118 -0.94 11.44 -6.17
CA PHE A 118 0.23 11.59 -7.04
C PHE A 118 0.04 10.92 -8.40
N VAL A 119 -0.42 9.67 -8.41
CA VAL A 119 -0.69 8.92 -9.66
C VAL A 119 -1.70 9.67 -10.52
N SER A 120 -2.78 10.15 -9.93
CA SER A 120 -3.83 10.94 -10.57
C SER A 120 -3.30 12.16 -11.31
N LYS A 121 -2.38 12.93 -10.70
CA LYS A 121 -1.79 14.13 -11.33
C LYS A 121 -1.08 13.85 -12.66
N ILE A 122 -0.56 12.64 -12.85
CA ILE A 122 0.13 12.23 -14.08
C ILE A 122 -0.84 11.54 -15.03
N VAL A 123 -1.66 10.63 -14.51
CA VAL A 123 -2.51 9.74 -15.30
C VAL A 123 -3.74 10.46 -15.84
N GLU A 124 -4.40 11.32 -15.05
CA GLU A 124 -5.64 11.99 -15.47
C GLU A 124 -5.45 12.85 -16.72
N PRO A 125 -4.46 13.78 -16.79
CA PRO A 125 -4.25 14.59 -17.98
C PRO A 125 -3.87 13.77 -19.22
N ILE A 126 -3.40 12.54 -19.05
CA ILE A 126 -3.06 11.63 -20.14
C ILE A 126 -4.31 10.91 -20.66
N ILE A 127 -5.24 10.55 -19.76
CA ILE A 127 -6.54 9.96 -20.14
C ILE A 127 -7.41 11.00 -20.85
N GLU A 128 -7.50 12.22 -20.31
CA GLU A 128 -8.38 13.28 -20.81
C GLU A 128 -8.04 13.70 -22.25
N ASP A 129 -6.76 13.69 -22.60
CA ASP A 129 -6.28 13.97 -23.97
C ASP A 129 -6.59 12.84 -24.98
N GLY A 130 -7.25 11.75 -24.54
CA GLY A 130 -7.73 10.67 -25.41
C GLY A 130 -6.63 9.77 -25.99
N GLY A 131 -5.38 9.93 -25.55
CA GLY A 131 -4.20 9.42 -26.25
C GLY A 131 -3.83 7.95 -26.00
N VAL A 132 -4.53 7.23 -25.10
CA VAL A 132 -3.94 5.99 -24.54
C VAL A 132 -4.78 4.73 -24.68
N ASP A 133 -6.11 4.78 -24.82
CA ASP A 133 -6.91 3.55 -25.08
C ASP A 133 -6.96 3.19 -26.57
N THR A 134 -5.79 3.08 -27.20
CA THR A 134 -5.67 2.54 -28.56
C THR A 134 -5.24 1.08 -28.47
N GLY A 135 -5.56 0.19 -29.42
CA GLY A 135 -5.18 -1.23 -29.30
C GLY A 135 -3.69 -1.53 -29.03
N ALA A 136 -2.80 -0.55 -29.23
CA ALA A 136 -1.36 -0.62 -28.94
C ALA A 136 -0.93 0.00 -27.58
N ARG A 137 -1.76 0.82 -26.95
CA ARG A 137 -1.48 1.55 -25.70
C ARG A 137 -2.61 1.31 -24.69
N GLN A 138 -2.37 1.44 -23.40
CA GLN A 138 -3.46 1.44 -22.41
C GLN A 138 -3.02 2.13 -21.12
N VAL A 139 -4.00 2.61 -20.36
CA VAL A 139 -3.79 3.08 -18.98
C VAL A 139 -4.39 2.07 -18.03
N VAL A 140 -3.63 1.73 -16.99
CA VAL A 140 -4.08 0.87 -15.89
C VAL A 140 -3.70 1.54 -14.58
N GLU A 141 -4.67 1.69 -13.67
CA GLU A 141 -4.46 2.15 -12.30
C GLU A 141 -4.71 0.99 -11.34
N LEU A 142 -3.67 0.50 -10.67
CA LEU A 142 -3.74 -0.57 -9.69
C LEU A 142 -3.76 -0.01 -8.26
N SER A 143 -4.87 -0.26 -7.56
CA SER A 143 -4.99 -0.02 -6.13
C SER A 143 -4.65 -1.29 -5.35
N LEU A 144 -3.66 -1.20 -4.47
CA LEU A 144 -3.25 -2.27 -3.56
C LEU A 144 -3.99 -2.08 -2.23
N ILE A 145 -4.84 -3.04 -1.90
CA ILE A 145 -5.70 -3.01 -0.71
C ILE A 145 -5.26 -4.15 0.22
N ASP A 146 -4.29 -3.82 1.08
CA ASP A 146 -3.71 -4.73 2.07
C ASP A 146 -4.62 -4.86 3.30
N ASN A 147 -5.50 -5.86 3.32
CA ASN A 147 -6.42 -6.12 4.45
C ASN A 147 -6.08 -7.41 5.22
N GLY A 148 -4.93 -8.03 4.94
CA GLY A 148 -4.51 -9.27 5.60
C GLY A 148 -5.50 -10.43 5.39
N PRO A 149 -5.62 -11.38 6.35
CA PRO A 149 -6.42 -12.60 6.17
C PRO A 149 -7.93 -12.35 6.13
N LEU A 150 -8.40 -11.18 6.58
CA LEU A 150 -9.83 -10.82 6.62
C LEU A 150 -10.32 -10.18 5.31
N THR A 151 -9.52 -10.25 4.25
CA THR A 151 -9.81 -9.65 2.95
C THR A 151 -11.17 -10.06 2.38
N TRP A 152 -11.57 -11.33 2.54
CA TRP A 152 -12.86 -11.83 2.04
C TRP A 152 -14.06 -11.16 2.71
N LEU A 153 -13.95 -10.76 3.98
CA LEU A 153 -14.99 -10.08 4.74
C LEU A 153 -15.06 -8.59 4.38
N VAL A 154 -13.90 -7.98 4.16
CA VAL A 154 -13.76 -6.53 3.97
C VAL A 154 -14.02 -6.12 2.51
N LYS A 155 -13.71 -6.99 1.55
CA LYS A 155 -13.90 -6.75 0.10
C LYS A 155 -15.32 -6.28 -0.28
N PRO A 156 -16.43 -6.92 0.15
CA PRO A 156 -17.78 -6.48 -0.21
C PRO A 156 -18.15 -5.10 0.36
N ILE A 157 -17.49 -4.66 1.43
CA ILE A 157 -17.72 -3.35 2.06
C ILE A 157 -16.87 -2.26 1.38
N LEU A 158 -15.60 -2.55 1.08
CA LEU A 158 -14.70 -1.57 0.48
C LEU A 158 -14.94 -1.35 -1.00
N LEU A 159 -15.28 -2.39 -1.78
CA LEU A 159 -15.40 -2.27 -3.22
C LEU A 159 -16.45 -1.22 -3.66
N PRO A 160 -17.66 -1.15 -3.05
CA PRO A 160 -18.61 -0.07 -3.32
C PRO A 160 -18.07 1.32 -2.96
N SER A 161 -17.36 1.45 -1.84
CA SER A 161 -16.76 2.72 -1.39
C SER A 161 -15.69 3.21 -2.38
N VAL A 162 -14.81 2.31 -2.82
CA VAL A 162 -13.79 2.60 -3.83
C VAL A 162 -14.43 3.03 -5.16
N ARG A 163 -15.49 2.33 -5.60
CA ARG A 163 -16.23 2.70 -6.82
C ARG A 163 -16.89 4.08 -6.71
N ALA A 164 -17.44 4.43 -5.54
CA ALA A 164 -18.06 5.72 -5.30
C ALA A 164 -17.03 6.86 -5.30
N ALA A 165 -15.80 6.59 -4.84
CA ALA A 165 -14.72 7.56 -4.79
C ALA A 165 -14.00 7.80 -6.14
N ILE A 166 -14.36 7.05 -7.20
CA ILE A 166 -13.73 7.14 -8.52
C ILE A 166 -14.79 7.55 -9.56
N PRO A 167 -14.55 8.61 -10.36
CA PRO A 167 -15.43 9.04 -11.44
C PRO A 167 -15.75 7.88 -12.40
N ALA A 168 -16.99 7.83 -12.90
CA ALA A 168 -17.50 6.67 -13.65
C ALA A 168 -16.69 6.39 -14.93
N GLU A 169 -16.23 7.44 -15.58
CA GLU A 169 -15.45 7.45 -16.81
C GLU A 169 -14.09 6.77 -16.61
N ARG A 170 -13.52 6.92 -15.41
CA ARG A 170 -12.20 6.40 -15.06
C ARG A 170 -12.22 4.96 -14.59
N ARG A 171 -13.36 4.45 -14.10
CA ARG A 171 -13.47 3.11 -13.49
C ARG A 171 -12.92 2.00 -14.38
N ARG A 172 -13.02 2.14 -15.70
CA ARG A 172 -12.50 1.16 -16.69
C ARG A 172 -10.97 0.95 -16.65
N HIS A 173 -10.24 1.92 -16.12
CA HIS A 173 -8.79 1.86 -15.95
C HIS A 173 -8.38 1.30 -14.60
N PHE A 174 -9.32 1.25 -13.65
CA PHE A 174 -9.02 0.91 -12.27
C PHE A 174 -9.15 -0.57 -11.98
N LEU A 175 -8.09 -1.09 -11.37
CA LEU A 175 -7.94 -2.45 -10.90
C LEU A 175 -7.66 -2.43 -9.40
N CYS A 176 -8.17 -3.42 -8.67
CA CYS A 176 -7.98 -3.56 -7.23
C CYS A 176 -7.40 -4.93 -6.90
N LEU A 177 -6.21 -4.95 -6.31
CA LEU A 177 -5.67 -6.15 -5.69
C LEU A 177 -6.03 -6.13 -4.21
N PHE A 178 -6.78 -7.15 -3.78
CA PHE A 178 -7.16 -7.34 -2.39
C PHE A 178 -6.32 -8.47 -1.79
N GLY A 179 -5.77 -8.26 -0.58
CA GLY A 179 -5.05 -9.31 0.14
C GLY A 179 -3.58 -8.98 0.35
N ASP A 180 -2.71 -9.97 0.18
CA ASP A 180 -1.27 -9.77 0.30
C ASP A 180 -0.69 -9.20 -1.01
N SER A 181 -0.30 -7.92 -0.98
CA SER A 181 0.35 -7.27 -2.12
C SER A 181 1.87 -7.39 -2.13
N LEU A 182 2.50 -8.11 -1.18
CA LEU A 182 3.96 -8.14 -1.04
C LEU A 182 4.67 -8.59 -2.31
N ALA A 183 4.16 -9.62 -2.99
CA ALA A 183 4.73 -10.10 -4.25
C ALA A 183 4.70 -9.03 -5.35
N VAL A 184 3.57 -8.34 -5.51
CA VAL A 184 3.41 -7.24 -6.48
C VAL A 184 4.33 -6.08 -6.14
N ARG A 185 4.39 -5.70 -4.85
CA ARG A 185 5.24 -4.62 -4.38
C ARG A 185 6.71 -4.92 -4.60
N ASN A 186 7.17 -6.14 -4.33
CA ASN A 186 8.55 -6.53 -4.56
C ASN A 186 8.92 -6.51 -6.03
N ALA A 187 8.06 -7.04 -6.91
CA ALA A 187 8.28 -7.02 -8.35
C ALA A 187 8.37 -5.59 -8.90
N LEU A 188 7.51 -4.69 -8.42
CA LEU A 188 7.49 -3.28 -8.82
C LEU A 188 8.45 -2.38 -8.03
N ARG A 189 9.21 -2.94 -7.07
CA ARG A 189 10.09 -2.16 -6.17
C ARG A 189 9.34 -1.06 -5.40
N VAL A 190 8.10 -1.34 -5.00
CA VAL A 190 7.24 -0.47 -4.18
C VAL A 190 7.63 -0.59 -2.71
N HIS A 191 8.61 0.21 -2.30
CA HIS A 191 9.13 0.22 -0.94
C HIS A 191 8.25 1.02 0.03
N ASN A 192 7.65 2.13 -0.41
CA ASN A 192 6.79 2.97 0.41
C ASN A 192 5.31 2.84 0.00
N ARG A 193 4.46 2.31 0.89
CA ARG A 193 3.00 2.17 0.66
C ARG A 193 2.24 3.51 0.60
N PHE A 194 2.83 4.58 1.13
CA PHE A 194 2.19 5.90 1.14
C PHE A 194 2.48 6.72 -0.12
N ALA A 195 3.51 6.33 -0.87
CA ALA A 195 3.83 6.91 -2.16
C ALA A 195 2.97 6.31 -3.28
N GLY A 196 2.77 7.09 -4.33
CA GLY A 196 2.24 6.65 -5.60
C GLY A 196 3.39 6.37 -6.55
N PHE A 197 3.18 5.41 -7.43
CA PHE A 197 4.18 5.02 -8.41
C PHE A 197 3.56 5.01 -9.80
N VAL A 198 4.29 5.50 -10.78
CA VAL A 198 3.88 5.45 -12.18
C VAL A 198 4.96 4.72 -12.96
N TYR A 199 4.56 3.82 -13.84
CA TYR A 199 5.44 2.99 -14.64
C TYR A 199 5.04 3.06 -16.10
N ILE A 200 6.02 2.94 -17.00
CA ILE A 200 5.77 2.54 -18.38
C ILE A 200 6.19 1.09 -18.51
N VAL A 201 5.22 0.23 -18.83
CA VAL A 201 5.44 -1.19 -19.08
C VAL A 201 5.39 -1.41 -20.59
N ASP A 202 6.40 -2.07 -21.13
CA ASP A 202 6.47 -2.38 -22.55
C ASP A 202 5.58 -3.58 -22.93
N ARG A 203 5.54 -3.88 -24.24
CA ARG A 203 4.67 -4.94 -24.80
C ARG A 203 5.04 -6.35 -24.37
N THR A 204 6.20 -6.52 -23.74
CA THR A 204 6.70 -7.81 -23.22
C THR A 204 6.43 -7.93 -21.72
N GLY A 205 5.86 -6.92 -21.09
CA GLY A 205 5.65 -6.87 -19.65
C GLY A 205 6.90 -6.46 -18.87
N MET A 206 7.86 -5.78 -19.51
CA MET A 206 9.04 -5.25 -18.83
C MET A 206 8.84 -3.76 -18.52
N VAL A 207 9.19 -3.35 -17.31
CA VAL A 207 9.18 -1.95 -16.89
C VAL A 207 10.32 -1.21 -17.58
N ALA A 208 9.95 -0.29 -18.46
CA ALA A 208 10.85 0.54 -19.25
C ALA A 208 11.03 1.94 -18.65
N TRP A 209 10.22 2.35 -17.68
CA TRP A 209 10.36 3.62 -16.97
C TRP A 209 9.58 3.56 -15.66
N HIS A 210 10.03 4.28 -14.64
CA HIS A 210 9.26 4.44 -13.41
C HIS A 210 9.54 5.76 -12.69
N ALA A 211 8.56 6.24 -11.94
CA ALA A 211 8.69 7.36 -11.02
C ALA A 211 7.84 7.12 -9.77
N ALA A 212 8.30 7.65 -8.64
CA ALA A 212 7.61 7.63 -7.37
C ALA A 212 7.46 9.04 -6.82
N GLY A 213 6.33 9.30 -6.16
CA GLY A 213 6.06 10.57 -5.52
C GLY A 213 4.90 10.48 -4.53
N HIS A 214 4.64 11.59 -3.85
CA HIS A 214 3.61 11.70 -2.83
C HIS A 214 2.64 12.84 -3.13
N ARG A 215 1.66 13.05 -2.25
CA ARG A 215 0.61 14.07 -2.43
C ARG A 215 1.16 15.47 -2.71
N LYS A 216 2.23 15.91 -2.01
CA LYS A 216 2.79 17.26 -2.14
C LYS A 216 3.67 17.42 -3.39
N THR A 217 3.99 16.33 -4.09
CA THR A 217 4.86 16.39 -5.28
C THR A 217 4.14 17.20 -6.36
N SER A 218 4.77 18.29 -6.80
CA SER A 218 4.27 19.09 -7.90
C SER A 218 4.53 18.35 -9.22
N VAL A 219 3.51 18.27 -10.06
CA VAL A 219 3.61 17.75 -11.42
C VAL A 219 3.18 18.87 -12.34
N SER A 220 4.09 19.33 -13.18
CA SER A 220 3.84 20.39 -14.16
C SER A 220 3.27 19.84 -15.47
N GLU A 221 2.78 20.70 -16.35
CA GLU A 221 2.40 20.27 -17.71
C GLU A 221 3.59 19.72 -18.50
N THR A 222 4.80 20.25 -18.27
CA THR A 222 6.03 19.75 -18.89
C THR A 222 6.33 18.31 -18.49
N ASP A 223 6.08 17.97 -17.23
CA ASP A 223 6.24 16.61 -16.70
C ASP A 223 5.27 15.63 -17.37
N VAL A 224 4.02 16.03 -17.52
CA VAL A 224 3.02 15.24 -18.26
C VAL A 224 3.44 15.08 -19.73
N GLY A 225 3.92 16.15 -20.36
CA GLY A 225 4.45 16.13 -21.72
C GLY A 225 5.64 15.17 -21.89
N LEU A 226 6.53 15.12 -20.89
CA LEU A 226 7.64 14.16 -20.86
C LEU A 226 7.14 12.72 -20.84
N VAL A 227 6.20 12.39 -19.95
CA VAL A 227 5.63 11.03 -19.86
C VAL A 227 4.96 10.64 -21.18
N ARG A 228 4.24 11.57 -21.83
CA ARG A 228 3.65 11.33 -23.16
C ARG A 228 4.72 11.00 -24.20
N ARG A 229 5.79 11.80 -24.28
CA ARG A 229 6.90 11.56 -25.19
C ARG A 229 7.50 10.17 -24.97
N LEU A 230 7.74 9.78 -23.71
CA LEU A 230 8.29 8.47 -23.36
C LEU A 230 7.35 7.31 -23.71
N LEU A 231 6.02 7.50 -23.58
CA LEU A 231 5.04 6.52 -24.03
C LEU A 231 5.07 6.33 -25.55
N GLU A 232 5.25 7.41 -26.31
CA GLU A 232 5.38 7.37 -27.77
C GLU A 232 6.69 6.71 -28.20
N GLU A 233 7.80 7.05 -27.55
CA GLU A 233 9.11 6.44 -27.75
C GLU A 233 9.05 4.92 -27.51
N ALA A 234 8.50 4.49 -26.39
CA ALA A 234 8.31 3.07 -26.05
C ALA A 234 7.39 2.35 -27.05
N ALA A 235 6.40 3.05 -27.61
CA ALA A 235 5.54 2.49 -28.65
C ALA A 235 6.27 2.35 -30.01
N SER A 236 7.25 3.21 -30.28
CA SER A 236 8.00 3.29 -31.54
C SER A 236 9.18 2.32 -31.64
N GLU A 237 9.79 1.91 -30.52
CA GLU A 237 10.96 1.00 -30.46
C GLU A 237 10.81 -0.31 -31.26
N LYS A 238 9.58 -0.72 -31.58
CA LYS A 238 9.27 -1.92 -32.37
C LYS A 238 9.13 -1.70 -33.89
N ARG A 239 9.01 -0.46 -34.37
CA ARG A 239 8.97 -0.17 -35.82
C ARG A 239 10.36 -0.15 -36.48
N ALA A 240 11.42 -0.08 -35.69
CA ALA A 240 12.80 0.06 -36.16
C ALA A 240 13.58 -1.28 -36.26
N LYS A 241 12.88 -2.42 -36.19
CA LYS A 241 13.41 -3.76 -36.46
C LYS A 241 12.46 -4.48 -37.42
#